data_AF-A0A1N6M3F7-F1
#
_entry.id   AF-A0A1N6M3F7-F1
#
_cell.length_a   1.000
_cell.length_b   1.000
_cell.length_c   1.000
_cell.angle_alpha   90.00
_cell.angle_beta   90.00
_cell.angle_gamma   90.00
#
_symmetry.space_group_name_H-M   'P 1'
#
loop_
_entity.id
_entity.type
_entity.pdbx_description
1 polymer ?
#
loop_
_entity_poly.entity_id
_entity_poly.type
_entity_poly.pdbx_seq_one_letter_code
_entity_poly.pdbx_strand_id
1 'polypeptide(L)'
;MLIKKRIDELNAMHRYASMQGIAVKPETNAFLAAVTCKQQNGEGLSEQDTAQLAQAHKQLTKLIAPAKLDCIRLVQGHENSRLRFLGAIPLVRQLLLVLLVCLISVGALAMSPYVTSATLNQTLSNLYGWPQLANFMLYLCAAGFGAAATSRAIAGHYLKSMRFLDEFTSCYWIKGSIGTSCGLLLCIYLPIERLHGIKSQLILDIDKPLLSCLGAAATVLFIHFLPKGLMRLSGALQVIRNRVVTRIQALGLFRPKDNSGHTRPHDQTQIEPAMPDMEEIDAPAPSAQPEVNMTTSPSEFTWWQEHTHKTCCQKGILCTPGDNAGLILVRGYDCKDRSAEQIIYDLSRAGLDFATTCVLAKAAGLVGEDVKRFILVEQLSQLWLSKQVQQKLFEVVWRSVEEEVQSICAKSDCVAAYGKVNWPALDNKIKAMVGDLHFCGHYTPLSRKVIQEYIVNNDLDGFTQALCNVDYWPYVPAARFEARRQFLQSIPAAAH
;
A
#
# COMPACT_ATOMS: atom_id res chain seq x y z
N MET A 1 22.36 -28.36 14.37
CA MET A 1 22.57 -26.89 14.45
C MET A 1 21.33 -26.09 14.02
N LEU A 2 20.84 -26.21 12.78
CA LEU A 2 19.71 -25.41 12.24
C LEU A 2 18.43 -25.46 13.09
N ILE A 3 17.98 -26.64 13.55
CA ILE A 3 16.73 -26.79 14.32
C ILE A 3 16.77 -25.98 15.63
N LYS A 4 17.90 -26.04 16.37
CA LYS A 4 18.11 -25.25 17.60
C LYS A 4 17.94 -23.76 17.34
N LYS A 5 18.58 -23.24 16.29
CA LYS A 5 18.44 -21.84 15.86
C LYS A 5 16.97 -21.46 15.60
N ARG A 6 16.18 -22.35 15.00
CA ARG A 6 14.73 -22.15 14.73
C ARG A 6 13.87 -22.18 16.00
N ILE A 7 14.21 -23.01 16.99
CA ILE A 7 13.53 -23.03 18.30
C ILE A 7 13.83 -21.74 19.06
N ASP A 8 15.08 -21.28 19.06
CA ASP A 8 15.48 -20.00 19.65
C ASP A 8 14.78 -18.81 18.96
N GLU A 9 14.61 -18.86 17.62
CA GLU A 9 13.83 -17.90 16.83
C GLU A 9 12.34 -17.86 17.20
N LEU A 10 11.71 -19.02 17.41
CA LEU A 10 10.31 -19.12 17.82
C LEU A 10 10.09 -18.61 19.24
N ASN A 11 11.00 -18.93 20.16
CA ASN A 11 10.97 -18.41 21.53
C ASN A 11 11.18 -16.88 21.55
N ALA A 12 11.99 -16.33 20.64
CA ALA A 12 12.12 -14.88 20.45
C ALA A 12 10.80 -14.23 19.98
N MET A 13 10.12 -14.83 18.98
CA MET A 13 8.79 -14.37 18.52
C MET A 13 7.74 -14.46 19.62
N HIS A 14 7.71 -15.56 20.37
CA HIS A 14 6.73 -15.80 21.43
C HIS A 14 6.85 -14.76 22.55
N ARG A 15 8.08 -14.54 23.05
CA ARG A 15 8.35 -13.49 24.05
C ARG A 15 7.94 -12.10 23.57
N TYR A 16 8.23 -11.76 22.31
CA TYR A 16 7.79 -10.49 21.73
C TYR A 16 6.26 -10.37 21.68
N ALA A 17 5.54 -11.41 21.24
CA ALA A 17 4.08 -11.43 21.25
C ALA A 17 3.51 -11.22 22.66
N SER A 18 4.04 -11.94 23.67
CA SER A 18 3.64 -11.76 25.07
C SER A 18 3.91 -10.34 25.59
N MET A 19 5.07 -9.74 25.28
CA MET A 19 5.40 -8.36 25.67
C MET A 19 4.49 -7.31 25.03
N GLN A 20 3.91 -7.59 23.85
CA GLN A 20 2.94 -6.72 23.17
C GLN A 20 1.47 -7.04 23.51
N GLY A 21 1.21 -7.99 24.43
CA GLY A 21 -0.15 -8.43 24.77
C GLY A 21 -0.85 -9.22 23.66
N ILE A 22 -0.13 -9.69 22.64
CA ILE A 22 -0.69 -10.44 21.51
C ILE A 22 -0.96 -11.88 21.96
N ALA A 23 -2.23 -12.28 21.95
CA ALA A 23 -2.66 -13.62 22.34
C ALA A 23 -2.14 -14.68 21.36
N VAL A 24 -1.22 -15.53 21.82
CA VAL A 24 -0.78 -16.73 21.10
C VAL A 24 -1.73 -17.89 21.44
N LYS A 25 -2.02 -18.75 20.45
CA LYS A 25 -2.84 -19.96 20.65
C LYS A 25 -2.25 -20.85 21.76
N PRO A 26 -3.07 -21.43 22.66
CA PRO A 26 -2.59 -22.29 23.73
C PRO A 26 -1.88 -23.55 23.20
N GLU A 27 -2.38 -24.12 22.09
CA GLU A 27 -1.74 -25.19 21.31
C GLU A 27 -0.27 -24.88 20.99
N THR A 28 -0.02 -23.70 20.41
CA THR A 28 1.32 -23.26 19.97
C THR A 28 2.24 -23.00 21.16
N ASN A 29 1.73 -22.43 22.25
CA ASN A 29 2.49 -22.19 23.48
C ASN A 29 2.90 -23.52 24.16
N ALA A 30 1.96 -24.44 24.33
CA ALA A 30 2.22 -25.78 24.89
C ALA A 30 3.25 -26.56 24.04
N PHE A 31 3.12 -26.52 22.72
CA PHE A 31 4.09 -27.13 21.80
C PHE A 31 5.49 -26.52 21.94
N LEU A 32 5.61 -25.19 22.00
CA LEU A 32 6.92 -24.52 22.17
C LEU A 32 7.57 -24.82 23.53
N ALA A 33 6.77 -24.93 24.60
CA ALA A 33 7.26 -25.36 25.91
C ALA A 33 7.81 -26.81 25.86
N ALA A 34 7.06 -27.74 25.28
CA ALA A 34 7.47 -29.14 25.14
C ALA A 34 8.74 -29.28 24.29
N VAL A 35 8.83 -28.59 23.14
CA VAL A 35 10.01 -28.60 22.26
C VAL A 35 11.22 -27.95 22.94
N THR A 36 11.02 -26.89 23.73
CA THR A 36 12.12 -26.26 24.48
C THR A 36 12.65 -27.19 25.58
N CYS A 37 11.78 -27.98 26.22
CA CYS A 37 12.18 -29.02 27.18
C CYS A 37 13.00 -30.14 26.50
N LYS A 38 12.50 -30.71 25.39
CA LYS A 38 13.25 -31.68 24.55
C LYS A 38 14.65 -31.15 24.19
N GLN A 39 14.75 -29.89 23.76
CA GLN A 39 16.02 -29.23 23.42
C GLN A 39 16.97 -29.08 24.63
N GLN A 40 16.45 -28.90 25.85
CA GLN A 40 17.27 -28.81 27.06
C GLN A 40 17.79 -30.17 27.52
N ASN A 41 16.98 -31.22 27.39
CA ASN A 41 17.35 -32.61 27.70
C ASN A 41 18.32 -33.24 26.67
N GLY A 42 18.49 -32.61 25.50
CA GLY A 42 19.30 -33.14 24.40
C GLY A 42 18.58 -34.17 23.53
N GLU A 43 17.26 -34.28 23.66
CA GLU A 43 16.43 -35.24 22.91
C GLU A 43 16.32 -34.88 21.42
N GLY A 44 16.26 -35.92 20.57
CA GLY A 44 16.00 -35.75 19.14
C GLY A 44 14.55 -35.37 18.87
N LEU A 45 14.33 -34.41 17.97
CA LEU A 45 12.99 -34.07 17.47
C LEU A 45 12.53 -35.11 16.43
N SER A 46 11.28 -35.54 16.52
CA SER A 46 10.61 -36.35 15.50
C SER A 46 10.33 -35.52 14.24
N GLU A 47 10.20 -36.15 13.08
CA GLU A 47 9.78 -35.47 11.84
C GLU A 47 8.46 -34.71 12.04
N GLN A 48 7.52 -35.27 12.81
CA GLN A 48 6.27 -34.64 13.19
C GLN A 48 6.47 -33.37 14.02
N ASP A 49 7.44 -33.36 14.96
CA ASP A 49 7.82 -32.14 15.69
C ASP A 49 8.35 -31.08 14.69
N THR A 50 9.16 -31.48 13.70
CA THR A 50 9.73 -30.51 12.72
C THR A 50 8.67 -29.89 11.79
N ALA A 51 7.63 -30.65 11.43
CA ALA A 51 6.50 -30.15 10.65
C ALA A 51 5.67 -29.14 11.47
N GLN A 52 5.36 -29.48 12.74
CA GLN A 52 4.67 -28.58 13.66
C GLN A 52 5.51 -27.31 13.94
N LEU A 53 6.83 -27.42 14.02
CA LEU A 53 7.76 -26.29 14.16
C LEU A 53 7.67 -25.30 12.99
N ALA A 54 7.53 -25.81 11.75
CA ALA A 54 7.33 -24.98 10.56
C ALA A 54 5.95 -24.31 10.54
N GLN A 55 4.90 -25.02 10.99
CA GLN A 55 3.56 -24.46 11.12
C GLN A 55 3.50 -23.35 12.19
N ALA A 56 4.10 -23.58 13.37
CA ALA A 56 4.23 -22.59 14.44
C ALA A 56 4.97 -21.33 13.94
N HIS A 57 6.05 -21.50 13.16
CA HIS A 57 6.77 -20.38 12.54
C HIS A 57 5.89 -19.58 11.59
N LYS A 58 5.13 -20.24 10.71
CA LYS A 58 4.20 -19.56 9.78
C LYS A 58 3.08 -18.83 10.53
N GLN A 59 2.57 -19.40 11.61
CA GLN A 59 1.55 -18.78 12.47
C GLN A 59 2.10 -17.55 13.20
N LEU A 60 3.21 -17.69 13.95
CA LEU A 60 3.80 -16.59 14.71
C LEU A 60 4.30 -15.45 13.82
N THR A 61 4.91 -15.76 12.67
CA THR A 61 5.31 -14.73 11.67
C THR A 61 4.11 -13.91 11.19
N LYS A 62 2.92 -14.52 11.05
CA LYS A 62 1.69 -13.80 10.70
C LYS A 62 1.12 -12.99 11.86
N LEU A 63 1.22 -13.51 13.10
CA LEU A 63 0.70 -12.85 14.31
C LEU A 63 1.53 -11.62 14.74
N ILE A 64 2.84 -11.64 14.54
CA ILE A 64 3.74 -10.52 14.93
C ILE A 64 3.90 -9.46 13.83
N ALA A 65 3.32 -9.65 12.65
CA ALA A 65 3.41 -8.70 11.54
C ALA A 65 2.86 -7.33 11.98
N PRO A 66 3.57 -6.20 11.71
CA PRO A 66 4.65 -6.05 10.72
C PRO A 66 6.09 -6.28 11.24
N ALA A 67 6.28 -6.76 12.48
CA ALA A 67 7.61 -6.98 13.05
C ALA A 67 8.39 -8.08 12.29
N LYS A 68 9.69 -7.87 12.14
CA LYS A 68 10.63 -8.83 11.54
C LYS A 68 11.41 -9.58 12.61
N LEU A 69 11.57 -10.89 12.39
CA LEU A 69 12.32 -11.81 13.26
C LEU A 69 13.72 -11.28 13.60
N ASP A 70 14.47 -10.84 12.58
CA ASP A 70 15.86 -10.39 12.76
C ASP A 70 15.95 -9.12 13.61
N CYS A 71 14.96 -8.23 13.51
CA CYS A 71 14.86 -7.04 14.36
C CYS A 71 14.64 -7.43 15.83
N ILE A 72 13.70 -8.35 16.09
CA ILE A 72 13.39 -8.84 17.44
C ILE A 72 14.63 -9.49 18.06
N ARG A 73 15.32 -10.36 17.31
CA ARG A 73 16.55 -11.03 17.79
C ARG A 73 17.69 -10.07 18.05
N LEU A 74 17.88 -9.08 17.18
CA LEU A 74 18.96 -8.11 17.34
C LEU A 74 18.73 -7.23 18.57
N VAL A 75 17.48 -6.81 18.81
CA VAL A 75 17.10 -6.10 20.05
C VAL A 75 17.34 -6.98 21.28
N GLN A 76 16.88 -8.24 21.27
CA GLN A 76 17.08 -9.19 22.38
C GLN A 76 18.57 -9.45 22.66
N GLY A 77 19.40 -9.61 21.62
CA GLY A 77 20.86 -9.76 21.77
C GLY A 77 21.56 -8.54 22.40
N HIS A 78 20.89 -7.39 22.47
CA HIS A 78 21.40 -6.15 23.06
C HIS A 78 20.64 -5.69 24.32
N GLU A 79 19.66 -6.46 24.83
CA GLU A 79 18.83 -6.11 26.00
C GLU A 79 19.65 -5.84 27.27
N ASN A 80 20.71 -6.62 27.48
CA ASN A 80 21.62 -6.55 28.63
C ASN A 80 22.77 -5.53 28.46
N SER A 81 22.80 -4.79 27.35
CA SER A 81 23.90 -3.86 27.06
C SER A 81 23.76 -2.57 27.89
N ARG A 82 24.79 -2.23 28.68
CA ARG A 82 24.81 -1.05 29.59
C ARG A 82 24.43 0.28 28.91
N LEU A 83 24.64 0.41 27.60
CA LEU A 83 24.34 1.61 26.80
C LEU A 83 22.92 1.62 26.19
N ARG A 84 22.02 0.73 26.63
CA ARG A 84 20.62 0.62 26.15
C ARG A 84 19.83 1.93 26.20
N PHE A 85 20.10 2.80 27.17
CA PHE A 85 19.49 4.14 27.26
C PHE A 85 19.74 5.02 26.01
N LEU A 86 20.92 4.91 25.39
CA LEU A 86 21.26 5.68 24.18
C LEU A 86 20.60 5.10 22.91
N GLY A 87 20.09 3.87 22.98
CA GLY A 87 19.36 3.17 21.92
C GLY A 87 19.44 1.65 22.08
N ALA A 88 18.44 0.92 21.59
CA ALA A 88 18.45 -0.56 21.66
C ALA A 88 19.51 -1.21 20.74
N ILE A 89 19.90 -0.55 19.64
CA ILE A 89 20.75 -1.10 18.57
C ILE A 89 22.09 -0.33 18.47
N PRO A 90 23.23 -0.98 18.20
CA PRO A 90 24.54 -0.31 18.05
C PRO A 90 24.56 0.86 17.07
N LEU A 91 24.03 0.70 15.84
CA LEU A 91 23.93 1.78 14.84
C LEU A 91 23.23 3.03 15.40
N VAL A 92 22.12 2.84 16.12
CA VAL A 92 21.34 3.94 16.69
C VAL A 92 22.13 4.69 17.77
N ARG A 93 23.04 4.01 18.49
CA ARG A 93 23.99 4.62 19.43
C ARG A 93 25.15 5.34 18.71
N GLN A 94 25.72 4.72 17.67
CA GLN A 94 26.81 5.32 16.89
C GLN A 94 26.37 6.62 16.21
N LEU A 95 25.18 6.66 15.60
CA LEU A 95 24.61 7.87 15.01
C LEU A 95 24.33 8.96 16.06
N LEU A 96 24.00 8.59 17.31
CA LEU A 96 23.88 9.55 18.41
C LEU A 96 25.25 10.06 18.88
N LEU A 97 26.27 9.21 18.92
CA LEU A 97 27.64 9.63 19.24
C LEU A 97 28.14 10.65 18.21
N VAL A 98 27.95 10.37 16.91
CA VAL A 98 28.27 11.33 15.84
C VAL A 98 27.47 12.62 15.98
N LEU A 99 26.17 12.55 16.30
CA LEU A 99 25.33 13.73 16.54
C LEU A 99 25.86 14.60 17.70
N LEU A 100 26.22 13.97 18.82
CA LEU A 100 26.78 14.66 19.99
C LEU A 100 28.15 15.27 19.71
N VAL A 101 29.04 14.53 19.04
CA VAL A 101 30.36 15.05 18.63
C VAL A 101 30.18 16.25 17.69
N CYS A 102 29.33 16.15 16.66
CA CYS A 102 29.05 17.26 15.75
C CYS A 102 28.48 18.48 16.48
N LEU A 103 27.56 18.28 17.44
CA LEU A 103 26.98 19.37 18.24
C LEU A 103 28.04 20.08 19.11
N ILE A 104 28.89 19.31 19.78
CA ILE A 104 30.00 19.85 20.60
C ILE A 104 31.01 20.59 19.72
N SER A 105 31.35 20.03 18.54
CA SER A 105 32.23 20.69 17.57
C SER A 105 31.63 21.99 17.01
N VAL A 106 30.33 22.04 16.70
CA VAL A 106 29.65 23.28 16.29
C VAL A 106 29.72 24.32 17.40
N GLY A 107 29.44 23.96 18.65
CA GLY A 107 29.56 24.89 19.79
C GLY A 107 30.98 25.41 19.98
N ALA A 108 31.98 24.53 19.99
CA ALA A 108 33.39 24.91 20.15
C ALA A 108 33.91 25.80 19.01
N LEU A 109 33.50 25.53 17.77
CA LEU A 109 33.88 26.34 16.61
C LEU A 109 33.13 27.69 16.58
N ALA A 110 31.87 27.74 17.01
CA ALA A 110 31.11 28.98 17.11
C ALA A 110 31.67 29.96 18.17
N MET A 111 32.41 29.47 19.17
CA MET A 111 33.16 30.30 20.12
C MET A 111 34.57 30.67 19.66
N SER A 112 34.97 30.28 18.44
CA SER A 112 36.29 30.62 17.88
C SER A 112 36.34 32.08 17.40
N PRO A 113 37.42 32.84 17.66
CA PRO A 113 37.58 34.21 17.14
C PRO A 113 37.62 34.29 15.60
N TYR A 114 37.73 33.15 14.92
CA TYR A 114 37.70 33.03 13.46
C TYR A 114 36.28 32.92 12.87
N VAL A 115 35.27 32.68 13.72
CA VAL A 115 33.85 32.60 13.36
C VAL A 115 33.15 33.86 13.87
N THR A 116 32.68 34.69 12.95
CA THR A 116 32.02 35.98 13.22
C THR A 116 30.92 36.21 12.20
N SER A 117 29.95 37.07 12.46
CA SER A 117 28.89 37.41 11.49
C SER A 117 29.45 37.91 10.15
N ALA A 118 30.61 38.59 10.16
CA ALA A 118 31.31 39.02 8.96
C ALA A 118 31.91 37.84 8.16
N THR A 119 32.59 36.89 8.84
CA THR A 119 33.18 35.71 8.16
C THR A 119 32.14 34.67 7.77
N LEU A 120 31.02 34.57 8.49
CA LEU A 120 29.90 33.68 8.16
C LEU A 120 29.16 34.11 6.89
N ASN A 121 28.94 35.42 6.70
CA ASN A 121 28.19 35.92 5.54
C ASN A 121 28.98 35.82 4.23
N GLN A 122 30.30 35.97 4.27
CA GLN A 122 31.18 35.85 3.11
C GLN A 122 31.22 34.44 2.52
N THR A 123 31.39 34.34 1.20
CA THR A 123 31.57 33.05 0.51
C THR A 123 32.93 32.43 0.88
N LEU A 124 33.00 31.11 1.08
CA LEU A 124 34.20 30.43 1.58
C LEU A 124 35.45 30.63 0.70
N SER A 125 35.26 30.89 -0.60
CA SER A 125 36.33 31.26 -1.55
C SER A 125 37.00 32.61 -1.26
N ASN A 126 36.33 33.49 -0.52
CA ASN A 126 36.78 34.87 -0.25
C ASN A 126 37.53 34.97 1.09
N LEU A 127 37.43 33.94 1.93
CA LEU A 127 38.18 33.77 3.16
C LEU A 127 39.52 33.09 2.87
N TYR A 128 40.56 33.48 3.60
CA TYR A 128 41.91 32.90 3.49
C TYR A 128 42.44 32.53 4.87
N GLY A 129 43.23 31.46 4.97
CA GLY A 129 43.87 31.03 6.22
C GLY A 129 42.89 30.51 7.28
N TRP A 130 43.17 30.77 8.56
CA TRP A 130 42.41 30.20 9.69
C TRP A 130 40.88 30.48 9.67
N PRO A 131 40.39 31.69 9.29
CA PRO A 131 38.96 31.92 9.05
C PRO A 131 38.32 30.95 8.06
N GLN A 132 39.01 30.61 6.97
CA GLN A 132 38.49 29.68 5.97
C GLN A 132 38.37 28.26 6.56
N LEU A 133 39.40 27.79 7.26
CA LEU A 133 39.39 26.46 7.87
C LEU A 133 38.34 26.35 9.00
N ALA A 134 38.21 27.36 9.85
CA ALA A 134 37.25 27.37 10.95
C ALA A 134 35.80 27.35 10.44
N ASN A 135 35.46 28.17 9.44
CA ASN A 135 34.12 28.19 8.85
C ASN A 135 33.83 26.92 8.05
N PHE A 136 34.81 26.38 7.30
CA PHE A 136 34.66 25.08 6.63
C PHE A 136 34.33 23.94 7.62
N MET A 137 35.08 23.85 8.73
CA MET A 137 34.84 22.83 9.76
C MET A 137 33.49 23.04 10.44
N LEU A 138 33.07 24.27 10.69
CA LEU A 138 31.76 24.60 11.26
C LEU A 138 30.62 24.12 10.32
N TYR A 139 30.72 24.41 9.02
CA TYR A 139 29.74 23.97 8.03
C TYR A 139 29.71 22.44 7.88
N LEU A 140 30.87 21.78 7.93
CA LEU A 140 31.01 20.32 7.89
C LEU A 140 30.38 19.65 9.13
N CYS A 141 30.64 20.16 10.33
CA CYS A 141 30.04 19.65 11.56
C CYS A 141 28.52 19.91 11.60
N ALA A 142 28.04 21.05 11.10
CA ALA A 142 26.61 21.33 10.99
C ALA A 142 25.90 20.41 9.97
N ALA A 143 26.52 20.16 8.82
CA ALA A 143 26.01 19.18 7.85
C ALA A 143 26.00 17.76 8.44
N GLY A 144 27.07 17.37 9.15
CA GLY A 144 27.19 16.09 9.84
C GLY A 144 26.10 15.90 10.91
N PHE A 145 25.77 16.96 11.67
CA PHE A 145 24.66 16.96 12.61
C PHE A 145 23.32 16.69 11.92
N GLY A 146 22.99 17.44 10.86
CA GLY A 146 21.73 17.27 10.11
C GLY A 146 21.59 15.88 9.47
N ALA A 147 22.67 15.37 8.90
CA ALA A 147 22.71 14.03 8.30
C ALA A 147 22.62 12.90 9.34
N ALA A 148 23.29 13.04 10.49
CA ALA A 148 23.22 12.06 11.58
C ALA A 148 21.86 12.06 12.26
N ALA A 149 21.26 13.24 12.50
CA ALA A 149 19.94 13.39 13.10
C ALA A 149 18.85 12.70 12.28
N THR A 150 18.80 12.99 10.98
CA THR A 150 17.83 12.37 10.06
C THR A 150 18.06 10.88 9.89
N SER A 151 19.32 10.44 9.74
CA SER A 151 19.65 9.00 9.67
C SER A 151 19.22 8.25 10.93
N ARG A 152 19.44 8.83 12.13
CA ARG A 152 18.99 8.26 13.41
C ARG A 152 17.46 8.26 13.53
N ALA A 153 16.78 9.32 13.10
CA ALA A 153 15.31 9.39 13.13
C ALA A 153 14.67 8.32 12.23
N ILE A 154 15.18 8.14 11.01
CA ILE A 154 14.72 7.10 10.08
C ILE A 154 14.97 5.70 10.67
N ALA A 155 16.18 5.42 11.17
CA ALA A 155 16.49 4.15 11.82
C ALA A 155 15.60 3.88 13.05
N GLY A 156 15.36 4.92 13.86
CA GLY A 156 14.48 4.88 15.04
C GLY A 156 13.01 4.59 14.69
N HIS A 157 12.50 5.12 13.58
CA HIS A 157 11.15 4.82 13.10
C HIS A 157 11.01 3.35 12.66
N TYR A 158 11.99 2.81 11.93
CA TYR A 158 12.00 1.38 11.57
C TYR A 158 12.20 0.47 12.80
N LEU A 159 12.93 0.93 13.82
CA LEU A 159 13.10 0.21 15.08
C LEU A 159 11.82 0.22 15.93
N LYS A 160 11.13 1.36 16.07
CA LYS A 160 9.85 1.46 16.80
C LYS A 160 8.76 0.56 16.18
N SER A 161 8.81 0.36 14.86
CA SER A 161 7.90 -0.57 14.14
C SER A 161 8.44 -2.01 14.05
N MET A 162 9.58 -2.32 14.67
CA MET A 162 10.29 -3.62 14.59
C MET A 162 10.55 -4.13 13.15
N ARG A 163 10.71 -3.19 12.20
CA ARG A 163 10.96 -3.45 10.77
C ARG A 163 12.42 -3.23 10.35
N PHE A 164 13.29 -2.86 11.29
CA PHE A 164 14.72 -2.66 11.05
C PHE A 164 15.39 -3.96 10.58
N LEU A 165 16.45 -3.83 9.78
CA LEU A 165 17.27 -4.94 9.27
C LEU A 165 18.72 -4.49 9.23
N ASP A 166 19.61 -5.28 9.83
CA ASP A 166 21.02 -4.92 10.04
C ASP A 166 21.87 -4.97 8.76
N GLU A 167 21.45 -5.77 7.78
CA GLU A 167 22.03 -5.80 6.43
C GLU A 167 22.09 -4.40 5.78
N PHE A 168 21.11 -3.54 6.09
CA PHE A 168 21.06 -2.16 5.59
C PHE A 168 21.78 -1.14 6.48
N THR A 169 22.49 -1.56 7.54
CA THR A 169 23.25 -0.68 8.43
C THR A 169 24.22 0.21 7.66
N SER A 170 24.96 -0.34 6.69
CA SER A 170 25.85 0.41 5.79
C SER A 170 25.11 1.45 4.94
N CYS A 171 23.85 1.19 4.56
CA CYS A 171 23.06 2.12 3.76
C CYS A 171 22.63 3.38 4.53
N TYR A 172 22.59 3.35 5.88
CA TYR A 172 22.39 4.56 6.67
C TYR A 172 23.65 5.43 6.68
N TRP A 173 24.84 4.83 6.81
CA TRP A 173 26.10 5.55 6.74
C TRP A 173 26.36 6.17 5.36
N ILE A 174 26.07 5.45 4.27
CA ILE A 174 26.18 5.97 2.89
C ILE A 174 25.22 7.15 2.66
N LYS A 175 23.98 7.07 3.16
CA LYS A 175 23.03 8.20 3.09
C LYS A 175 23.53 9.39 3.91
N GLY A 176 24.05 9.12 5.11
CA GLY A 176 24.65 10.13 5.98
C GLY A 176 25.83 10.87 5.32
N SER A 177 26.79 10.15 4.73
CA SER A 177 27.96 10.77 4.09
C SER A 177 27.57 11.62 2.88
N ILE A 178 26.70 11.12 1.99
CA ILE A 178 26.18 11.90 0.85
C ILE A 178 25.42 13.14 1.35
N GLY A 179 24.59 12.99 2.38
CA GLY A 179 23.89 14.11 3.02
C GLY A 179 24.84 15.19 3.52
N THR A 180 25.87 14.80 4.28
CA THR A 180 26.92 15.72 4.76
C THR A 180 27.62 16.45 3.62
N SER A 181 28.01 15.72 2.56
CA SER A 181 28.65 16.31 1.38
C SER A 181 27.74 17.32 0.66
N CYS A 182 26.46 17.00 0.45
CA CYS A 182 25.53 17.90 -0.22
C CYS A 182 25.17 19.13 0.63
N GLY A 183 25.03 19.01 1.94
CA GLY A 183 24.80 20.16 2.84
C GLY A 183 25.99 21.12 2.85
N LEU A 184 27.21 20.59 2.92
CA LEU A 184 28.44 21.37 2.81
C LEU A 184 28.56 22.08 1.45
N LEU A 185 28.30 21.36 0.34
CA LEU A 185 28.34 21.95 -1.00
C LEU A 185 27.29 23.06 -1.18
N LEU A 186 26.07 22.86 -0.68
CA LEU A 186 25.01 23.88 -0.71
C LEU A 186 25.46 25.16 0.03
N CYS A 187 26.09 25.00 1.20
CA CYS A 187 26.61 26.11 2.00
C CYS A 187 27.78 26.86 1.31
N ILE A 188 28.68 26.13 0.64
CA ILE A 188 29.84 26.70 -0.06
C ILE A 188 29.40 27.50 -1.31
N TYR A 189 28.44 26.96 -2.08
CA TYR A 189 28.11 27.49 -3.41
C TYR A 189 26.87 28.40 -3.46
N LEU A 190 26.09 28.56 -2.38
CA LEU A 190 24.95 29.49 -2.37
C LEU A 190 25.36 30.90 -1.88
N PRO A 191 25.37 31.93 -2.75
CA PRO A 191 25.74 33.29 -2.37
C PRO A 191 24.56 34.00 -1.69
N ILE A 192 24.37 33.79 -0.39
CA ILE A 192 23.27 34.40 0.41
C ILE A 192 23.26 35.93 0.30
N GLU A 193 24.43 36.56 0.15
CA GLU A 193 24.60 37.99 -0.16
C GLU A 193 23.72 38.47 -1.35
N ARG A 194 23.51 37.61 -2.36
CA ARG A 194 22.70 37.93 -3.55
C ARG A 194 21.19 37.70 -3.36
N LEU A 195 20.76 37.04 -2.29
CA LEU A 195 19.33 36.83 -1.99
C LEU A 195 18.69 38.03 -1.28
N HIS A 196 19.48 39.00 -0.80
CA HIS A 196 19.00 40.21 -0.10
C HIS A 196 18.01 41.09 -0.91
N GLY A 197 17.89 40.89 -2.23
CA GLY A 197 16.86 41.55 -3.05
C GLY A 197 15.43 41.01 -2.82
N ILE A 198 15.28 39.84 -2.18
CA ILE A 198 13.98 39.22 -1.91
C ILE A 198 13.45 39.72 -0.56
N LYS A 199 12.38 40.53 -0.57
CA LYS A 199 11.74 41.12 0.61
C LYS A 199 10.94 40.12 1.47
N SER A 200 11.55 38.99 1.84
CA SER A 200 10.96 38.02 2.77
C SER A 200 11.78 37.98 4.06
N GLN A 201 11.18 38.44 5.16
CA GLN A 201 11.79 38.41 6.50
C GLN A 201 12.22 36.98 6.91
N LEU A 202 11.53 35.96 6.40
CA LEU A 202 11.83 34.54 6.66
C LEU A 202 13.19 34.05 6.12
N ILE A 203 13.80 34.78 5.19
CA ILE A 203 15.08 34.38 4.54
C ILE A 203 16.28 35.08 5.20
N LEU A 204 16.07 36.21 5.87
CA LEU A 204 17.14 37.09 6.35
C LEU A 204 17.92 36.53 7.55
N ASP A 205 17.28 35.69 8.38
CA ASP A 205 17.87 35.15 9.62
C ASP A 205 18.43 33.70 9.48
N ILE A 206 18.56 33.17 8.26
CA ILE A 206 19.06 31.81 8.03
C ILE A 206 20.59 31.80 7.87
N ASP A 207 21.29 31.65 9.01
CA ASP A 207 22.74 31.50 9.05
C ASP A 207 23.25 30.29 8.23
N LYS A 208 24.45 30.41 7.64
CA LYS A 208 25.07 29.35 6.82
C LYS A 208 25.22 27.97 7.50
N PRO A 209 25.58 27.84 8.78
CA PRO A 209 25.56 26.55 9.47
C PRO A 209 24.15 25.93 9.55
N LEU A 210 23.10 26.74 9.72
CA LEU A 210 21.72 26.27 9.72
C LEU A 210 21.32 25.77 8.32
N LEU A 211 21.66 26.52 7.27
CA LEU A 211 21.47 26.09 5.88
C LEU A 211 22.22 24.77 5.58
N SER A 212 23.47 24.63 6.04
CA SER A 212 24.28 23.41 5.89
C SER A 212 23.62 22.19 6.54
N CYS A 213 23.12 22.37 7.78
CA CYS A 213 22.39 21.36 8.53
C CYS A 213 21.06 20.96 7.84
N LEU A 214 20.25 21.94 7.44
CA LEU A 214 18.98 21.71 6.76
C LEU A 214 19.17 21.07 5.38
N GLY A 215 20.17 21.49 4.60
CA GLY A 215 20.51 20.91 3.30
C GLY A 215 20.96 19.45 3.42
N ALA A 216 21.76 19.12 4.43
CA ALA A 216 22.16 17.75 4.71
C ALA A 216 20.97 16.87 5.14
N ALA A 217 20.13 17.36 6.06
CA ALA A 217 18.92 16.70 6.50
C ALA A 217 17.93 16.45 5.34
N ALA A 218 17.68 17.47 4.52
CA ALA A 218 16.83 17.38 3.34
C ALA A 218 17.39 16.37 2.33
N THR A 219 18.70 16.33 2.10
CA THR A 219 19.34 15.35 1.20
C THR A 219 19.14 13.91 1.67
N VAL A 220 19.33 13.62 2.97
CA VAL A 220 19.09 12.28 3.52
C VAL A 220 17.63 11.85 3.34
N LEU A 221 16.69 12.76 3.61
CA LEU A 221 15.26 12.52 3.40
C LEU A 221 14.93 12.29 1.91
N PHE A 222 15.48 13.11 1.02
CA PHE A 222 15.31 13.00 -0.43
C PHE A 222 15.80 11.64 -0.94
N ILE A 223 17.03 11.23 -0.62
CA ILE A 223 17.58 9.91 -1.00
C ILE A 223 16.77 8.75 -0.38
N HIS A 224 16.13 8.94 0.78
CA HIS A 224 15.36 7.90 1.44
C HIS A 224 13.89 7.78 0.94
N PHE A 225 13.27 8.88 0.52
CA PHE A 225 11.85 8.94 0.15
C PHE A 225 11.61 9.20 -1.34
N LEU A 226 12.46 9.98 -2.03
CA LEU A 226 12.29 10.25 -3.47
C LEU A 226 12.25 8.96 -4.31
N PRO A 227 13.10 7.93 -4.12
CA PRO A 227 12.99 6.72 -4.95
C PRO A 227 11.63 6.03 -4.81
N LYS A 228 11.03 6.06 -3.61
CA LYS A 228 9.69 5.52 -3.34
C LYS A 228 8.59 6.42 -3.95
N GLY A 229 8.77 7.74 -3.89
CA GLY A 229 7.90 8.73 -4.53
C GLY A 229 7.93 8.61 -6.05
N LEU A 230 9.11 8.50 -6.65
CA LEU A 230 9.34 8.30 -8.08
C LEU A 230 8.80 6.96 -8.56
N MET A 231 8.94 5.86 -7.81
CA MET A 231 8.31 4.58 -8.18
C MET A 231 6.77 4.65 -8.17
N ARG A 232 6.18 5.37 -7.21
CA ARG A 232 4.73 5.65 -7.19
C ARG A 232 4.32 6.55 -8.36
N LEU A 233 5.07 7.61 -8.62
CA LEU A 233 4.82 8.56 -9.69
C LEU A 233 5.04 7.93 -11.07
N SER A 234 6.02 7.05 -11.25
CA SER A 234 6.23 6.32 -12.50
C SER A 234 5.10 5.31 -12.74
N GLY A 235 4.60 4.66 -11.69
CA GLY A 235 3.37 3.85 -11.77
C GLY A 235 2.18 4.68 -12.24
N ALA A 236 1.92 5.82 -11.58
CA ALA A 236 0.84 6.73 -11.95
C ALA A 236 0.99 7.30 -13.38
N LEU A 237 2.18 7.77 -13.75
CA LEU A 237 2.50 8.25 -15.10
C LEU A 237 2.38 7.15 -16.16
N GLN A 238 2.72 5.90 -15.83
CA GLN A 238 2.55 4.77 -16.74
C GLN A 238 1.06 4.44 -16.96
N VAL A 239 0.23 4.52 -15.91
CA VAL A 239 -1.23 4.42 -16.04
C VAL A 239 -1.80 5.57 -16.88
N ILE A 240 -1.38 6.81 -16.63
CA ILE A 240 -1.80 8.00 -17.41
C ILE A 240 -1.37 7.87 -18.87
N ARG A 241 -0.10 7.53 -19.14
CA ARG A 241 0.43 7.32 -20.50
C ARG A 241 -0.37 6.27 -21.24
N ASN A 242 -0.65 5.13 -20.60
CA ASN A 242 -1.43 4.06 -21.22
C ASN A 242 -2.86 4.56 -21.57
N ARG A 243 -3.54 5.25 -20.64
CA ARG A 243 -4.86 5.87 -20.90
C ARG A 243 -4.85 6.90 -22.03
N VAL A 244 -3.78 7.71 -22.14
CA VAL A 244 -3.61 8.68 -23.23
C VAL A 244 -3.38 7.99 -24.58
N VAL A 245 -2.53 6.96 -24.64
CA VAL A 245 -2.29 6.16 -25.86
C VAL A 245 -3.60 5.53 -26.35
N THR A 246 -4.37 4.88 -25.46
CA THR A 246 -5.67 4.29 -25.82
C THR A 246 -6.64 5.33 -26.34
N ARG A 247 -6.68 6.54 -25.77
CA ARG A 247 -7.54 7.64 -26.28
C ARG A 247 -7.08 8.18 -27.63
N ILE A 248 -5.78 8.34 -27.88
CA ILE A 248 -5.26 8.81 -29.16
C ILE A 248 -5.51 7.77 -30.27
N GLN A 249 -5.43 6.48 -29.95
CA GLN A 249 -5.82 5.39 -30.85
C GLN A 249 -7.34 5.40 -31.13
N ALA A 250 -8.18 5.55 -30.09
CA ALA A 250 -9.64 5.63 -30.24
C ALA A 250 -10.11 6.86 -31.03
N LEU A 251 -9.35 7.97 -31.00
CA LEU A 251 -9.60 9.17 -31.79
C LEU A 251 -9.06 9.08 -33.24
N GLY A 252 -8.43 7.97 -33.64
CA GLY A 252 -7.90 7.76 -34.99
C GLY A 252 -6.71 8.66 -35.38
N LEU A 253 -6.23 9.51 -34.47
CA LEU A 253 -5.16 10.49 -34.72
C LEU A 253 -3.78 9.86 -34.90
N PHE A 254 -3.58 8.63 -34.43
CA PHE A 254 -2.47 7.77 -34.85
C PHE A 254 -3.01 6.58 -35.64
N ARG A 255 -2.98 6.69 -36.97
CA ARG A 255 -3.25 5.58 -37.87
C ARG A 255 -1.97 4.73 -38.02
N PRO A 256 -1.97 3.43 -37.71
CA PRO A 256 -0.95 2.52 -38.22
C PRO A 256 -0.90 2.60 -39.75
N LYS A 257 0.26 2.35 -40.37
CA LYS A 257 0.43 2.48 -41.82
C LYS A 257 -0.04 1.21 -42.54
N ASP A 258 -1.32 0.91 -42.42
CA ASP A 258 -1.96 -0.26 -43.03
C ASP A 258 -2.34 0.03 -44.50
N ASN A 259 -1.85 -0.82 -45.40
CA ASN A 259 -2.14 -0.76 -46.83
C ASN A 259 -3.40 -1.59 -47.15
N SER A 260 -4.28 -1.05 -48.02
CA SER A 260 -5.49 -1.70 -48.60
C SER A 260 -6.57 -2.17 -47.61
N GLY A 261 -7.87 -2.11 -47.92
CA GLY A 261 -8.58 -1.61 -49.10
C GLY A 261 -10.03 -1.20 -48.78
N HIS A 262 -10.81 -0.80 -49.79
CA HIS A 262 -12.24 -0.42 -49.69
C HIS A 262 -13.12 -1.60 -49.16
N THR A 263 -14.32 -1.43 -48.60
CA THR A 263 -15.42 -0.49 -48.94
C THR A 263 -16.27 0.03 -47.76
N ARG A 264 -17.02 1.11 -48.05
CA ARG A 264 -18.25 1.64 -47.37
C ARG A 264 -19.44 1.47 -48.35
N PRO A 265 -20.71 1.88 -48.07
CA PRO A 265 -21.28 2.61 -46.92
C PRO A 265 -22.30 1.72 -46.15
N HIS A 266 -23.32 2.14 -45.37
CA HIS A 266 -23.94 3.44 -44.99
C HIS A 266 -23.99 3.49 -43.40
N ASP A 267 -24.88 4.12 -42.61
CA ASP A 267 -26.08 4.94 -42.83
C ASP A 267 -26.31 5.98 -41.69
N GLN A 268 -27.48 6.64 -41.66
CA GLN A 268 -27.99 7.60 -40.64
C GLN A 268 -29.39 7.13 -40.14
N THR A 269 -29.90 7.45 -38.94
CA THR A 269 -30.41 8.74 -38.38
C THR A 269 -30.53 8.64 -36.83
N GLN A 270 -30.17 9.61 -35.97
CA GLN A 270 -30.70 10.96 -35.63
C GLN A 270 -31.84 11.01 -34.56
N ILE A 271 -31.61 11.82 -33.49
CA ILE A 271 -32.59 12.64 -32.70
C ILE A 271 -33.64 11.87 -31.83
N GLU A 272 -34.03 12.25 -30.60
CA GLU A 272 -33.46 12.96 -29.42
C GLU A 272 -34.40 12.68 -28.19
N PRO A 273 -34.43 13.37 -27.02
CA PRO A 273 -34.82 12.73 -25.75
C PRO A 273 -36.21 13.07 -25.17
N ALA A 274 -36.67 12.26 -24.20
CA ALA A 274 -37.78 12.58 -23.30
C ALA A 274 -37.60 12.01 -21.88
N MET A 275 -38.01 12.78 -20.88
CA MET A 275 -38.20 12.46 -19.45
C MET A 275 -39.00 13.62 -18.82
N PRO A 276 -39.62 13.45 -17.63
CA PRO A 276 -39.94 12.22 -16.90
C PRO A 276 -41.46 12.06 -16.74
N ASP A 277 -41.90 11.12 -15.90
CA ASP A 277 -43.07 11.33 -15.03
C ASP A 277 -42.88 10.57 -13.71
N MET A 278 -43.65 10.93 -12.67
CA MET A 278 -43.48 10.44 -11.31
C MET A 278 -44.84 10.20 -10.65
N GLU A 279 -45.10 8.99 -10.18
CA GLU A 279 -46.28 8.63 -9.40
C GLU A 279 -45.91 7.90 -8.09
N GLU A 280 -46.87 7.80 -7.18
CA GLU A 280 -46.66 7.73 -5.73
C GLU A 280 -47.45 6.57 -5.07
N ILE A 281 -47.27 6.41 -3.76
CA ILE A 281 -48.19 5.80 -2.76
C ILE A 281 -47.87 4.36 -2.27
N ASP A 282 -47.75 4.33 -0.93
CA ASP A 282 -47.88 3.25 0.07
C ASP A 282 -47.04 1.96 0.07
N ALA A 283 -46.77 1.55 1.32
CA ALA A 283 -46.30 0.23 1.71
C ALA A 283 -47.48 -0.62 2.24
N PRO A 284 -47.32 -1.95 2.29
CA PRO A 284 -46.87 -2.49 3.57
C PRO A 284 -45.73 -3.49 3.43
N ALA A 285 -45.02 -3.76 4.52
CA ALA A 285 -43.99 -4.79 4.57
C ALA A 285 -44.58 -6.17 4.94
N PRO A 286 -44.31 -7.22 4.15
CA PRO A 286 -44.31 -8.60 4.63
C PRO A 286 -42.91 -9.21 4.63
N SER A 287 -42.70 -10.18 5.52
CA SER A 287 -41.44 -10.92 5.65
C SER A 287 -41.34 -12.05 4.61
N ALA A 288 -40.45 -11.89 3.62
CA ALA A 288 -39.95 -12.97 2.77
C ALA A 288 -38.48 -12.70 2.41
N GLN A 289 -37.69 -13.75 2.15
CA GLN A 289 -36.42 -13.58 1.46
C GLN A 289 -36.72 -13.37 -0.04
N PRO A 290 -36.22 -12.30 -0.69
CA PRO A 290 -36.50 -12.08 -2.10
C PRO A 290 -35.80 -13.12 -2.96
N GLU A 291 -36.56 -13.78 -3.83
CA GLU A 291 -36.00 -14.55 -4.95
C GLU A 291 -35.19 -13.59 -5.83
N VAL A 292 -33.95 -13.97 -6.17
CA VAL A 292 -33.02 -13.07 -6.82
C VAL A 292 -33.27 -13.09 -8.33
N ASN A 293 -34.15 -12.19 -8.80
CA ASN A 293 -34.35 -11.89 -10.23
C ASN A 293 -33.12 -11.17 -10.81
N MET A 294 -32.05 -11.94 -11.03
CA MET A 294 -30.75 -11.47 -11.53
C MET A 294 -30.88 -10.87 -12.93
N THR A 295 -30.53 -9.61 -13.09
CA THR A 295 -30.73 -8.84 -14.34
C THR A 295 -29.39 -8.41 -14.95
N THR A 296 -28.81 -9.35 -15.70
CA THR A 296 -27.87 -9.14 -16.82
C THR A 296 -26.50 -8.51 -16.58
N SER A 297 -26.26 -7.78 -15.48
CA SER A 297 -24.94 -7.18 -15.20
C SER A 297 -23.95 -8.18 -14.60
N PRO A 298 -22.73 -8.36 -15.18
CA PRO A 298 -21.71 -9.24 -14.60
C PRO A 298 -21.32 -8.91 -13.15
N SER A 299 -21.49 -7.65 -12.73
CA SER A 299 -21.19 -7.19 -11.37
C SER A 299 -22.20 -7.62 -10.31
N GLU A 300 -23.43 -7.97 -10.70
CA GLU A 300 -24.57 -8.05 -9.78
C GLU A 300 -24.41 -9.19 -8.76
N PHE A 301 -23.87 -10.34 -9.19
CA PHE A 301 -23.62 -11.48 -8.31
C PHE A 301 -22.65 -11.12 -7.18
N THR A 302 -21.47 -10.58 -7.51
CA THR A 302 -20.46 -10.22 -6.52
C THR A 302 -20.93 -9.07 -5.63
N TRP A 303 -21.70 -8.13 -6.19
CA TRP A 303 -22.36 -7.08 -5.42
C TRP A 303 -23.23 -7.66 -4.31
N TRP A 304 -24.23 -8.50 -4.65
CA TRP A 304 -25.11 -9.12 -3.65
C TRP A 304 -24.34 -9.98 -2.65
N GLN A 305 -23.41 -10.81 -3.12
CA GLN A 305 -22.62 -11.71 -2.27
C GLN A 305 -21.74 -10.99 -1.25
N GLU A 306 -21.26 -9.80 -1.56
CA GLU A 306 -20.45 -9.02 -0.61
C GLU A 306 -21.28 -8.11 0.31
N HIS A 307 -22.46 -7.64 -0.13
CA HIS A 307 -23.26 -6.66 0.62
C HIS A 307 -24.36 -7.30 1.49
N THR A 308 -24.92 -8.44 1.10
CA THR A 308 -25.93 -9.17 1.91
C THR A 308 -25.30 -9.86 3.13
N HIS A 309 -24.08 -10.38 3.00
CA HIS A 309 -23.48 -11.27 4.01
C HIS A 309 -22.48 -10.60 4.97
N LYS A 310 -22.25 -9.28 4.88
CA LYS A 310 -21.25 -8.57 5.70
C LYS A 310 -21.86 -7.34 6.37
N THR A 311 -21.89 -7.35 7.71
CA THR A 311 -22.62 -6.38 8.55
C THR A 311 -22.18 -4.92 8.41
N CYS A 312 -20.92 -4.65 8.01
CA CYS A 312 -20.47 -3.30 7.67
C CYS A 312 -21.06 -2.81 6.33
N CYS A 313 -21.01 -3.66 5.30
CA CYS A 313 -21.54 -3.39 3.97
C CYS A 313 -23.06 -3.26 3.97
N GLN A 314 -23.76 -4.18 4.67
CA GLN A 314 -25.21 -4.18 4.84
C GLN A 314 -25.76 -2.87 5.44
N LYS A 315 -24.97 -2.19 6.26
CA LYS A 315 -25.32 -0.91 6.92
C LYS A 315 -24.73 0.33 6.25
N GLY A 316 -23.92 0.19 5.18
CA GLY A 316 -23.22 1.30 4.56
C GLY A 316 -22.21 2.01 5.47
N ILE A 317 -21.70 1.33 6.50
CA ILE A 317 -20.81 1.89 7.52
C ILE A 317 -19.36 1.83 7.03
N LEU A 318 -18.70 2.98 7.02
CA LEU A 318 -17.28 3.12 6.70
C LEU A 318 -16.42 2.23 7.61
N CYS A 319 -15.48 1.49 7.04
CA CYS A 319 -14.73 0.48 7.80
C CYS A 319 -13.22 0.44 7.50
N THR A 320 -12.46 -0.01 8.50
CA THR A 320 -11.01 -0.22 8.45
C THR A 320 -10.68 -1.67 8.81
N PRO A 321 -10.58 -2.61 7.86
CA PRO A 321 -10.41 -4.05 8.16
C PRO A 321 -9.00 -4.47 8.63
N GLY A 322 -8.16 -3.53 9.07
CA GLY A 322 -6.83 -3.80 9.62
C GLY A 322 -5.91 -2.58 9.56
N ASP A 323 -4.77 -2.64 10.27
CA ASP A 323 -3.92 -1.47 10.55
C ASP A 323 -3.09 -0.96 9.35
N ASN A 324 -3.26 -1.56 8.17
CA ASN A 324 -2.70 -1.12 6.88
C ASN A 324 -3.79 -1.04 5.78
N ALA A 325 -5.07 -1.01 6.16
CA ALA A 325 -6.17 -0.63 5.27
C ALA A 325 -6.41 0.88 5.33
N GLY A 326 -6.95 1.45 4.25
CA GLY A 326 -7.44 2.83 4.27
C GLY A 326 -8.89 2.91 4.74
N LEU A 327 -9.53 4.05 4.47
CA LEU A 327 -10.97 4.19 4.62
C LEU A 327 -11.66 3.41 3.50
N ILE A 328 -12.41 2.36 3.85
CA ILE A 328 -13.21 1.62 2.88
C ILE A 328 -14.64 2.17 2.89
N LEU A 329 -15.04 2.76 1.76
CA LEU A 329 -16.38 3.33 1.55
C LEU A 329 -17.40 2.25 1.17
N VAL A 330 -16.97 1.33 0.30
CA VAL A 330 -17.73 0.21 -0.26
C VAL A 330 -16.76 -0.96 -0.41
N ARG A 331 -17.23 -2.21 -0.40
CA ARG A 331 -16.33 -3.36 -0.51
C ARG A 331 -15.46 -3.28 -1.79
N GLY A 332 -14.14 -3.15 -1.60
CA GLY A 332 -13.16 -2.98 -2.69
C GLY A 332 -12.86 -1.52 -3.09
N TYR A 333 -13.66 -0.56 -2.62
CA TYR A 333 -13.38 0.88 -2.74
C TYR A 333 -12.62 1.35 -1.49
N ASP A 334 -11.28 1.29 -1.55
CA ASP A 334 -10.36 1.76 -0.50
C ASP A 334 -9.72 3.09 -0.90
N CYS A 335 -9.82 4.11 -0.04
CA CYS A 335 -9.29 5.45 -0.29
C CYS A 335 -7.74 5.55 -0.20
N LYS A 336 -7.02 4.55 0.33
CA LYS A 336 -5.54 4.63 0.43
C LYS A 336 -4.84 4.65 -0.93
N ASP A 337 -5.45 4.00 -1.93
CA ASP A 337 -4.88 3.82 -3.28
C ASP A 337 -5.47 4.83 -4.30
N ARG A 338 -6.22 5.83 -3.81
CA ARG A 338 -6.90 6.84 -4.63
C ARG A 338 -6.46 8.25 -4.25
N SER A 339 -6.46 9.16 -5.21
CA SER A 339 -6.24 10.59 -4.96
C SER A 339 -7.53 11.28 -4.50
N ALA A 340 -7.41 12.46 -3.90
CA ALA A 340 -8.57 13.23 -3.44
C ALA A 340 -9.51 13.57 -4.62
N GLU A 341 -8.95 13.92 -5.77
CA GLU A 341 -9.69 14.27 -6.99
C GLU A 341 -10.45 13.07 -7.57
N GLN A 342 -9.87 11.86 -7.48
CA GLN A 342 -10.54 10.62 -7.86
C GLN A 342 -11.70 10.32 -6.92
N ILE A 343 -11.51 10.47 -5.60
CA ILE A 343 -12.58 10.29 -4.62
C ILE A 343 -13.70 11.32 -4.84
N ILE A 344 -13.37 12.59 -5.14
CA ILE A 344 -14.36 13.62 -5.48
C ILE A 344 -15.15 13.23 -6.73
N TYR A 345 -14.46 12.83 -7.80
CA TYR A 345 -15.09 12.47 -9.07
C TYR A 345 -16.01 11.25 -8.94
N ASP A 346 -15.53 10.17 -8.31
CA ASP A 346 -16.27 8.91 -8.16
C ASP A 346 -17.50 9.10 -7.26
N LEU A 347 -17.37 9.81 -6.14
CA LEU A 347 -18.49 10.09 -5.21
C LEU A 347 -19.53 11.04 -5.82
N SER A 348 -19.09 12.10 -6.50
CA SER A 348 -20.00 13.03 -7.19
C SER A 348 -20.80 12.32 -8.28
N ARG A 349 -20.16 11.39 -9.03
CA ARG A 349 -20.86 10.55 -10.02
C ARG A 349 -21.73 9.46 -9.41
N ALA A 350 -21.42 9.00 -8.20
CA ALA A 350 -22.31 8.13 -7.44
C ALA A 350 -23.59 8.88 -7.00
N GLY A 351 -23.54 10.22 -6.90
CA GLY A 351 -24.65 11.06 -6.47
C GLY A 351 -24.60 11.40 -4.98
N LEU A 352 -23.41 11.37 -4.36
CA LEU A 352 -23.21 11.91 -3.02
C LEU A 352 -23.09 13.44 -3.11
N ASP A 353 -23.53 14.15 -2.07
CA ASP A 353 -23.44 15.61 -2.04
C ASP A 353 -21.98 16.11 -2.02
N PHE A 354 -21.77 17.35 -2.46
CA PHE A 354 -20.43 17.90 -2.63
C PHE A 354 -19.69 18.13 -1.30
N ALA A 355 -20.40 18.41 -0.19
CA ALA A 355 -19.77 18.68 1.10
C ALA A 355 -19.24 17.39 1.73
N THR A 356 -20.08 16.35 1.84
CA THR A 356 -19.68 15.01 2.28
C THR A 356 -18.60 14.43 1.36
N THR A 357 -18.71 14.65 0.05
CA THR A 357 -17.70 14.24 -0.93
C THR A 357 -16.34 14.90 -0.66
N CYS A 358 -16.30 16.22 -0.41
CA CYS A 358 -15.06 16.93 -0.07
C CYS A 358 -14.49 16.49 1.29
N VAL A 359 -15.33 16.14 2.26
CA VAL A 359 -14.89 15.53 3.52
C VAL A 359 -14.25 14.17 3.26
N LEU A 360 -14.94 13.23 2.61
CA LEU A 360 -14.41 11.88 2.33
C LEU A 360 -13.14 11.90 1.46
N ALA A 361 -12.97 12.89 0.59
CA ALA A 361 -11.76 13.08 -0.21
C ALA A 361 -10.49 13.31 0.62
N LYS A 362 -10.61 13.88 1.82
CA LYS A 362 -9.50 14.01 2.79
C LYS A 362 -8.91 12.66 3.24
N ALA A 363 -9.64 11.55 3.04
CA ALA A 363 -9.17 10.21 3.36
C ALA A 363 -8.16 9.63 2.35
N ALA A 364 -7.87 10.35 1.26
CA ALA A 364 -6.90 9.96 0.25
C ALA A 364 -5.54 9.60 0.86
N GLY A 365 -5.07 8.37 0.64
CA GLY A 365 -3.77 7.91 1.14
C GLY A 365 -3.67 7.66 2.66
N LEU A 366 -4.71 7.91 3.46
CA LEU A 366 -4.71 7.60 4.89
C LEU A 366 -4.76 6.08 5.12
N VAL A 367 -4.06 5.59 6.15
CA VAL A 367 -4.05 4.18 6.55
C VAL A 367 -4.08 3.99 8.07
N GLY A 368 -4.67 2.90 8.53
CA GLY A 368 -4.60 2.44 9.93
C GLY A 368 -5.10 3.49 10.95
N GLU A 369 -4.27 3.82 11.94
CA GLU A 369 -4.60 4.78 13.01
C GLU A 369 -4.98 6.17 12.50
N ASP A 370 -4.43 6.61 11.38
CA ASP A 370 -4.77 7.92 10.83
C ASP A 370 -6.19 7.93 10.24
N VAL A 371 -6.69 6.77 9.76
CA VAL A 371 -8.10 6.60 9.36
C VAL A 371 -9.01 6.52 10.58
N LYS A 372 -8.60 5.80 11.64
CA LYS A 372 -9.36 5.74 12.90
C LYS A 372 -9.51 7.15 13.50
N ARG A 373 -8.45 7.95 13.49
CA ARG A 373 -8.50 9.38 13.91
C ARG A 373 -9.35 10.23 12.97
N PHE A 374 -9.26 10.02 11.67
CA PHE A 374 -10.05 10.73 10.66
C PHE A 374 -11.56 10.55 10.85
N ILE A 375 -12.01 9.30 11.03
CA ILE A 375 -13.43 8.97 11.31
C ILE A 375 -13.93 9.69 12.58
N LEU A 376 -13.10 9.78 13.63
CA LEU A 376 -13.44 10.47 14.88
C LEU A 376 -13.49 12.00 14.71
N VAL A 377 -12.51 12.60 14.03
CA VAL A 377 -12.38 14.06 13.87
C VAL A 377 -13.46 14.63 12.94
N GLU A 378 -13.73 13.97 11.82
CA GLU A 378 -14.77 14.38 10.86
C GLU A 378 -16.15 13.75 11.20
N GLN A 379 -16.28 13.14 12.39
CA GLN A 379 -17.53 12.58 12.96
C GLN A 379 -18.26 11.53 12.09
N LEU A 380 -17.52 10.83 11.21
CA LEU A 380 -18.07 9.95 10.18
C LEU A 380 -18.67 8.63 10.70
N SER A 381 -18.64 8.39 12.02
CA SER A 381 -19.22 7.21 12.67
C SER A 381 -20.72 7.03 12.43
N GLN A 382 -21.43 8.09 12.05
CA GLN A 382 -22.87 8.07 11.70
C GLN A 382 -23.13 8.26 10.20
N LEU A 383 -22.11 8.45 9.37
CA LEU A 383 -22.29 8.64 7.92
C LEU A 383 -22.55 7.29 7.25
N TRP A 384 -23.73 7.13 6.66
CA TRP A 384 -24.12 5.96 5.87
C TRP A 384 -24.32 6.34 4.41
N LEU A 385 -23.70 5.59 3.49
CA LEU A 385 -23.90 5.78 2.06
C LEU A 385 -25.20 5.08 1.62
N SER A 386 -26.01 5.73 0.78
CA SER A 386 -27.24 5.12 0.24
C SER A 386 -26.91 3.91 -0.65
N LYS A 387 -27.82 2.93 -0.74
CA LYS A 387 -27.61 1.72 -1.58
C LYS A 387 -27.25 2.08 -3.03
N GLN A 388 -27.88 3.11 -3.60
CA GLN A 388 -27.62 3.58 -4.96
C GLN A 388 -26.21 4.18 -5.10
N VAL A 389 -25.74 4.97 -4.13
CA VAL A 389 -24.36 5.48 -4.10
C VAL A 389 -23.36 4.33 -3.97
N GLN A 390 -23.62 3.38 -3.06
CA GLN A 390 -22.76 2.21 -2.86
C GLN A 390 -22.64 1.35 -4.13
N GLN A 391 -23.76 1.09 -4.83
CA GLN A 391 -23.78 0.29 -6.05
C GLN A 391 -23.00 0.95 -7.19
N LYS A 392 -23.19 2.26 -7.42
CA LYS A 392 -22.42 3.02 -8.43
C LYS A 392 -20.92 3.06 -8.11
N LEU A 393 -20.54 3.15 -6.83
CA LEU A 393 -19.14 3.03 -6.40
C LEU A 393 -18.59 1.62 -6.62
N PHE A 394 -19.40 0.58 -6.39
CA PHE A 394 -19.00 -0.80 -6.68
C PHE A 394 -18.80 -1.02 -8.19
N GLU A 395 -19.58 -0.42 -9.07
CA GLU A 395 -19.29 -0.44 -10.52
C GLU A 395 -17.93 0.19 -10.87
N VAL A 396 -17.50 1.24 -10.16
CA VAL A 396 -16.16 1.82 -10.35
C VAL A 396 -15.07 0.84 -9.93
N VAL A 397 -15.29 0.04 -8.89
CA VAL A 397 -14.39 -1.06 -8.51
C VAL A 397 -14.44 -2.20 -9.55
N TRP A 398 -15.63 -2.56 -10.00
CA TRP A 398 -15.85 -3.68 -10.93
C TRP A 398 -15.19 -3.47 -12.29
N ARG A 399 -15.20 -2.24 -12.82
CA ARG A 399 -14.47 -1.90 -14.06
C ARG A 399 -12.98 -2.21 -13.93
N SER A 400 -12.35 -1.93 -12.77
CA SER A 400 -10.96 -2.32 -12.51
C SER A 400 -10.78 -3.85 -12.41
N VAL A 401 -11.75 -4.57 -11.83
CA VAL A 401 -11.74 -6.05 -11.78
C VAL A 401 -11.77 -6.64 -13.19
N GLU A 402 -12.63 -6.12 -14.07
CA GLU A 402 -12.72 -6.56 -15.47
C GLU A 402 -11.47 -6.18 -16.28
N GLU A 403 -10.89 -4.98 -16.09
CA GLU A 403 -9.61 -4.58 -16.69
C GLU A 403 -8.46 -5.51 -16.26
N GLU A 404 -8.39 -5.89 -14.97
CA GLU A 404 -7.37 -6.80 -14.46
C GLU A 404 -7.55 -8.25 -14.96
N VAL A 405 -8.79 -8.77 -15.00
CA VAL A 405 -9.06 -10.10 -15.56
C VAL A 405 -8.72 -10.14 -17.06
N GLN A 406 -9.14 -9.14 -17.85
CA GLN A 406 -8.75 -9.02 -19.26
C GLN A 406 -7.22 -8.99 -19.42
N SER A 407 -6.53 -8.21 -18.60
CA SER A 407 -5.06 -8.13 -18.58
C SER A 407 -4.41 -9.47 -18.26
N ILE A 408 -4.97 -10.27 -17.34
CA ILE A 408 -4.49 -11.63 -17.01
C ILE A 408 -4.74 -12.61 -18.16
N CYS A 409 -5.93 -12.58 -18.79
CA CYS A 409 -6.26 -13.40 -19.95
C CYS A 409 -5.40 -13.05 -21.19
N ALA A 410 -4.96 -11.80 -21.32
CA ALA A 410 -4.16 -11.32 -22.45
C ALA A 410 -2.64 -11.49 -22.29
N LYS A 411 -2.14 -12.04 -21.18
CA LYS A 411 -0.69 -12.28 -21.00
C LYS A 411 -0.18 -13.35 -21.95
N SER A 412 1.06 -13.20 -22.42
CA SER A 412 1.67 -14.12 -23.39
C SER A 412 1.80 -15.56 -22.89
N ASP A 413 2.02 -15.77 -21.59
CA ASP A 413 2.02 -17.11 -20.97
C ASP A 413 0.62 -17.74 -20.94
N CYS A 414 -0.40 -16.95 -20.63
CA CYS A 414 -1.81 -17.37 -20.65
C CYS A 414 -2.28 -17.70 -22.08
N VAL A 415 -2.00 -16.81 -23.03
CA VAL A 415 -2.38 -16.98 -24.45
C VAL A 415 -1.64 -18.13 -25.11
N ALA A 416 -0.38 -18.37 -24.76
CA ALA A 416 0.36 -19.53 -25.27
C ALA A 416 -0.08 -20.88 -24.66
N ALA A 417 -0.66 -20.87 -23.45
CA ALA A 417 -1.10 -22.08 -22.77
C ALA A 417 -2.55 -22.48 -23.06
N TYR A 418 -3.45 -21.51 -23.29
CA TYR A 418 -4.90 -21.77 -23.44
C TYR A 418 -5.54 -21.09 -24.67
N GLY A 419 -4.83 -20.18 -25.35
CA GLY A 419 -5.40 -19.35 -26.43
C GLY A 419 -5.93 -17.99 -25.98
N LYS A 420 -6.49 -17.22 -26.92
CA LYS A 420 -6.88 -15.81 -26.72
C LYS A 420 -8.38 -15.66 -26.44
N VAL A 421 -8.74 -15.20 -25.24
CA VAL A 421 -10.13 -14.91 -24.85
C VAL A 421 -10.72 -13.77 -25.68
N ASN A 422 -11.91 -13.97 -26.26
CA ASN A 422 -12.67 -12.94 -26.96
C ASN A 422 -13.61 -12.19 -25.98
N TRP A 423 -13.05 -11.32 -25.13
CA TRP A 423 -13.78 -10.72 -24.00
C TRP A 423 -15.12 -10.04 -24.34
N PRO A 424 -15.28 -9.29 -25.45
CA PRO A 424 -16.59 -8.70 -25.81
C PRO A 424 -17.69 -9.76 -25.96
N ALA A 425 -17.40 -10.85 -26.68
CA ALA A 425 -18.35 -11.92 -27.00
C ALA A 425 -18.43 -13.03 -25.92
N LEU A 426 -17.57 -12.99 -24.90
CA LEU A 426 -17.58 -13.93 -23.78
C LEU A 426 -18.94 -13.87 -23.05
N ASP A 427 -19.46 -15.02 -22.62
CA ASP A 427 -20.75 -15.11 -21.93
C ASP A 427 -20.76 -14.28 -20.61
N ASN A 428 -21.93 -13.75 -20.27
CA ASN A 428 -22.10 -12.85 -19.13
C ASN A 428 -22.02 -13.59 -17.77
N LYS A 429 -22.38 -14.88 -17.68
CA LYS A 429 -22.13 -15.69 -16.48
C LYS A 429 -20.65 -16.01 -16.34
N ILE A 430 -19.94 -16.30 -17.44
CA ILE A 430 -18.48 -16.50 -17.41
C ILE A 430 -17.81 -15.19 -16.95
N LYS A 431 -18.13 -14.04 -17.55
CA LYS A 431 -17.66 -12.71 -17.09
C LYS A 431 -17.89 -12.50 -15.59
N ALA A 432 -19.12 -12.73 -15.11
CA ALA A 432 -19.48 -12.59 -13.70
C ALA A 432 -18.64 -13.48 -12.78
N MET A 433 -18.53 -14.77 -13.08
CA MET A 433 -17.81 -15.73 -12.24
C MET A 433 -16.29 -15.52 -12.26
N VAL A 434 -15.69 -15.18 -13.41
CA VAL A 434 -14.24 -14.90 -13.45
C VAL A 434 -13.93 -13.58 -12.72
N GLY A 435 -14.80 -12.59 -12.82
CA GLY A 435 -14.74 -11.38 -12.00
C GLY A 435 -14.86 -11.68 -10.49
N ASP A 436 -15.84 -12.49 -10.08
CA ASP A 436 -16.01 -12.91 -8.67
C ASP A 436 -14.82 -13.72 -8.14
N LEU A 437 -14.26 -14.62 -8.98
CA LEU A 437 -13.06 -15.36 -8.68
C LEU A 437 -11.86 -14.43 -8.48
N HIS A 438 -11.68 -13.41 -9.31
CA HIS A 438 -10.60 -12.44 -9.15
C HIS A 438 -10.79 -11.56 -7.92
N PHE A 439 -11.99 -11.01 -7.73
CA PHE A 439 -12.36 -10.17 -6.60
C PHE A 439 -12.17 -10.88 -5.23
N CYS A 440 -12.48 -12.17 -5.15
CA CYS A 440 -12.25 -12.97 -3.95
C CYS A 440 -10.79 -13.46 -3.78
N GLY A 441 -9.90 -13.24 -4.75
CA GLY A 441 -8.54 -13.80 -4.75
C GLY A 441 -8.45 -15.29 -5.11
N HIS A 442 -9.54 -15.86 -5.63
CA HIS A 442 -9.64 -17.26 -6.06
C HIS A 442 -9.17 -17.49 -7.52
N TYR A 443 -8.90 -16.44 -8.31
CA TYR A 443 -8.41 -16.53 -9.70
C TYR A 443 -6.87 -16.66 -9.79
N THR A 444 -6.37 -17.82 -9.38
CA THR A 444 -4.94 -18.14 -9.25
C THR A 444 -4.39 -18.86 -10.48
N PRO A 445 -3.06 -19.03 -10.62
CA PRO A 445 -2.49 -19.90 -11.66
C PRO A 445 -2.94 -21.36 -11.58
N LEU A 446 -3.38 -21.85 -10.41
CA LEU A 446 -3.89 -23.22 -10.24
C LEU A 446 -5.33 -23.33 -10.74
N SER A 447 -6.22 -22.44 -10.31
CA SER A 447 -7.61 -22.44 -10.81
C SER A 447 -7.71 -22.11 -12.30
N ARG A 448 -6.79 -21.30 -12.87
CA ARG A 448 -6.71 -21.15 -14.34
C ARG A 448 -6.43 -22.46 -15.08
N LYS A 449 -5.64 -23.39 -14.54
CA LYS A 449 -5.48 -24.73 -15.16
C LYS A 449 -6.77 -25.55 -15.22
N VAL A 450 -7.78 -25.18 -14.42
CA VAL A 450 -9.09 -25.85 -14.36
C VAL A 450 -10.13 -25.17 -15.25
N ILE A 451 -10.10 -23.83 -15.37
CA ILE A 451 -11.18 -23.07 -16.03
C ILE A 451 -10.78 -22.28 -17.29
N GLN A 452 -9.49 -22.04 -17.54
CA GLN A 452 -9.07 -21.05 -18.54
C GLN A 452 -9.36 -21.46 -19.99
N GLU A 453 -9.33 -22.77 -20.29
CA GLU A 453 -9.67 -23.32 -21.60
C GLU A 453 -11.15 -23.06 -21.94
N TYR A 454 -12.07 -23.34 -21.01
CA TYR A 454 -13.49 -23.03 -21.17
C TYR A 454 -13.77 -21.53 -21.34
N ILE A 455 -13.01 -20.66 -20.64
CA ILE A 455 -13.09 -19.19 -20.83
C ILE A 455 -12.63 -18.78 -22.24
N VAL A 456 -11.61 -19.42 -22.82
CA VAL A 456 -11.16 -19.13 -24.20
C VAL A 456 -12.17 -19.62 -25.22
N ASN A 457 -12.70 -20.83 -25.02
CA ASN A 457 -13.67 -21.46 -25.93
C ASN A 457 -15.10 -20.89 -25.81
N ASN A 458 -15.36 -20.03 -24.82
CA ASN A 458 -16.70 -19.54 -24.44
C ASN A 458 -17.67 -20.67 -24.07
N ASP A 459 -17.14 -21.77 -23.52
CA ASP A 459 -17.90 -22.95 -23.12
C ASP A 459 -18.47 -22.78 -21.71
N LEU A 460 -19.73 -22.34 -21.65
CA LEU A 460 -20.44 -22.16 -20.37
C LEU A 460 -20.71 -23.50 -19.65
N ASP A 461 -20.89 -24.61 -20.37
CA ASP A 461 -21.24 -25.90 -19.78
C ASP A 461 -20.02 -26.56 -19.13
N GLY A 462 -18.89 -26.63 -19.85
CA GLY A 462 -17.62 -27.10 -19.29
C GLY A 462 -17.12 -26.19 -18.15
N PHE A 463 -17.25 -24.87 -18.31
CA PHE A 463 -16.96 -23.91 -17.24
C PHE A 463 -17.84 -24.12 -16.00
N THR A 464 -19.13 -24.40 -16.20
CA THR A 464 -20.08 -24.69 -15.11
C THR A 464 -19.72 -25.98 -14.39
N GLN A 465 -19.47 -27.08 -15.12
CA GLN A 465 -19.04 -28.35 -14.52
C GLN A 465 -17.75 -28.18 -13.71
N ALA A 466 -16.77 -27.43 -14.23
CA ALA A 466 -15.51 -27.15 -13.55
C ALA A 466 -15.66 -26.25 -12.30
N LEU A 467 -16.64 -25.33 -12.27
CA LEU A 467 -16.95 -24.54 -11.07
C LEU A 467 -17.83 -25.27 -10.05
N CYS A 468 -18.64 -26.23 -10.50
CA CYS A 468 -19.48 -27.06 -9.63
C CYS A 468 -18.75 -28.26 -9.00
N ASN A 469 -17.52 -28.59 -9.43
CA ASN A 469 -16.71 -29.62 -8.79
C ASN A 469 -15.96 -29.08 -7.57
N VAL A 470 -16.39 -29.49 -6.37
CA VAL A 470 -15.83 -29.02 -5.08
C VAL A 470 -14.34 -29.31 -4.89
N ASP A 471 -13.81 -30.37 -5.50
CA ASP A 471 -12.40 -30.79 -5.35
C ASP A 471 -11.41 -29.77 -5.94
N TYR A 472 -11.85 -28.96 -6.89
CA TYR A 472 -11.05 -27.87 -7.46
C TYR A 472 -11.08 -26.58 -6.61
N TRP A 473 -11.94 -26.51 -5.59
CA TRP A 473 -12.19 -25.30 -4.80
C TRP A 473 -12.06 -25.48 -3.26
N PRO A 474 -11.09 -26.26 -2.73
CA PRO A 474 -11.03 -26.65 -1.30
C PRO A 474 -10.75 -25.49 -0.32
N TYR A 475 -10.51 -24.28 -0.82
CA TYR A 475 -10.30 -23.06 -0.02
C TYR A 475 -11.46 -22.06 -0.12
N VAL A 476 -12.50 -22.35 -0.91
CA VAL A 476 -13.68 -21.47 -1.06
C VAL A 476 -14.68 -21.79 0.05
N PRO A 477 -15.19 -20.79 0.80
CA PRO A 477 -16.21 -21.03 1.82
C PRO A 477 -17.50 -21.63 1.21
N ALA A 478 -18.04 -22.69 1.82
CA ALA A 478 -19.17 -23.46 1.31
C ALA A 478 -20.36 -22.60 0.84
N ALA A 479 -20.75 -21.56 1.59
CA ALA A 479 -21.83 -20.66 1.20
C ALA A 479 -21.56 -19.87 -0.09
N ARG A 480 -20.31 -19.46 -0.35
CA ARG A 480 -19.91 -18.76 -1.59
C ARG A 480 -19.72 -19.74 -2.75
N PHE A 481 -19.32 -20.97 -2.48
CA PHE A 481 -19.32 -22.05 -3.48
C PHE A 481 -20.76 -22.38 -3.92
N GLU A 482 -21.68 -22.56 -2.97
CA GLU A 482 -23.09 -22.83 -3.25
C GLU A 482 -23.76 -21.71 -4.04
N ALA A 483 -23.54 -20.45 -3.66
CA ALA A 483 -24.07 -19.31 -4.40
C ALA A 483 -23.57 -19.26 -5.86
N ARG A 484 -22.30 -19.60 -6.12
CA ARG A 484 -21.75 -19.67 -7.48
C ARG A 484 -22.37 -20.82 -8.28
N ARG A 485 -22.55 -21.99 -7.66
CA ARG A 485 -23.25 -23.14 -8.26
C ARG A 485 -24.66 -22.76 -8.68
N GLN A 486 -25.44 -22.14 -7.79
CA GLN A 486 -26.80 -21.68 -8.06
C GLN A 486 -26.85 -20.60 -9.15
N PHE A 487 -25.91 -19.64 -9.13
CA PHE A 487 -25.79 -18.62 -10.18
C PHE A 487 -25.50 -19.21 -11.57
N LEU A 488 -24.64 -20.24 -11.66
CA LEU A 488 -24.34 -20.90 -12.93
C LEU A 488 -25.51 -21.77 -13.40
N GLN A 489 -26.13 -22.54 -12.50
CA GLN A 489 -27.22 -23.46 -12.79
C GLN A 489 -28.59 -22.79 -13.00
N SER A 490 -28.75 -21.50 -12.69
CA SER A 490 -30.01 -20.78 -12.98
C SER A 490 -30.30 -20.72 -14.48
N ILE A 491 -31.55 -20.93 -14.88
CA ILE A 491 -31.95 -20.69 -16.27
C ILE A 491 -32.02 -19.16 -16.46
N PRO A 492 -31.41 -18.56 -17.51
CA PRO A 492 -31.60 -17.16 -17.79
C PRO A 492 -33.09 -16.91 -18.07
N ALA A 493 -33.69 -15.94 -17.37
CA ALA A 493 -35.10 -15.61 -17.55
C ALA A 493 -35.37 -15.25 -19.02
N ALA A 494 -36.40 -15.86 -19.61
CA ALA A 494 -36.78 -15.58 -20.98
C ALA A 494 -37.20 -14.11 -21.09
N ALA A 495 -36.67 -13.41 -22.10
CA ALA A 495 -37.09 -12.05 -22.41
C ALA A 495 -38.52 -12.09 -22.97
N HIS A 496 -39.43 -11.40 -22.28
CA HIS A 496 -40.81 -11.12 -22.67
C HIS A 496 -40.99 -9.61 -22.82
#